data_AF-A0A963QND1-F1
#
_entry.id   AF-A0A963QND1-F1
#
_cell.length_a   1.000
_cell.length_b   1.000
_cell.length_c   1.000
_cell.angle_alpha   90.00
_cell.angle_beta   90.00
_cell.angle_gamma   90.00
#
_symmetry.space_group_name_H-M   'P 1'
#
loop_
_entity.id
_entity.type
_entity.pdbx_description
1 polymer ?
#
loop_
_entity_poly.entity_id
_entity_poly.type
_entity_poly.pdbx_seq_one_letter_code
_entity_poly.pdbx_strand_id
1 'polypeptide(L)'
;MLSRQAMILVLLHVVMVLACALHILLRRHRQPESRMAWLTVLVALPYVGVLGYLLLGTTNIGHKRIARLHDTRKTLPLPRCAQGWDASENAIDDSQPYETLFRVGQSISGYVPVGGNRAELMADSDTTIARMVEDIDGARSTVHLLFYIWLNDTNGMRVADALCRAAVRGVECRALVDDIGSRSFIRSDTWRQLADAGVQLRKALPVGNPLVRMVNGRIDLRNHRKIVVIDNRVTFCGSQNCADPAFAPKARYGPWVDAVMRFEGPVVRQNQHLFAMDWMGNGGDNIAALLAEPLPPPQAGFAAQVVATGPTGRNAAMPEMFTSLMFAARHDLFVTTPY
;
A
#
# COMPACT_ATOMS: atom_id res chain seq x y z
N MET A 1 55.26 1.04 23.98
CA MET A 1 54.13 1.94 24.34
C MET A 1 53.53 2.47 23.04
N LEU A 2 52.23 2.29 22.82
CA LEU A 2 51.54 2.93 21.69
C LEU A 2 51.72 4.44 21.81
N SER A 3 51.97 5.14 20.69
CA SER A 3 52.01 6.59 20.71
C SER A 3 50.66 7.13 21.19
N ARG A 4 50.67 8.31 21.83
CA ARG A 4 49.43 8.97 22.26
C ARG A 4 48.40 9.07 21.13
N GLN A 5 48.87 9.27 19.90
CA GLN A 5 48.04 9.29 18.69
C GLN A 5 47.43 7.91 18.37
N ALA A 6 48.21 6.84 18.46
CA ALA A 6 47.70 5.48 18.24
C ALA A 6 46.65 5.09 19.29
N MET A 7 46.84 5.51 20.55
CA MET A 7 45.86 5.27 21.61
C MET A 7 44.55 6.04 21.37
N ILE A 8 44.61 7.27 20.86
CA ILE A 8 43.43 8.06 20.48
C ILE A 8 42.67 7.38 19.32
N LEU A 9 43.39 6.89 18.30
CA LEU A 9 42.76 6.23 17.15
C LEU A 9 42.07 4.92 17.55
N VAL A 10 42.70 4.11 18.42
CA VAL A 10 42.10 2.88 18.97
C VAL A 10 40.86 3.22 19.79
N LEU A 11 40.91 4.25 20.64
CA LEU A 11 39.75 4.66 21.43
C LEU A 11 38.59 5.11 20.53
N LEU A 12 38.85 5.94 19.51
CA LEU A 12 37.84 6.39 18.56
C LEU A 12 37.22 5.21 17.80
N HIS A 13 38.03 4.24 17.38
CA HIS A 13 37.54 3.02 16.74
C HIS A 13 36.58 2.25 17.65
N VAL A 14 36.99 1.99 18.90
CA VAL A 14 36.18 1.25 19.87
C VAL A 14 34.86 1.97 20.14
N VAL A 15 34.90 3.29 20.38
CA VAL A 15 33.69 4.09 20.62
C VAL A 15 32.75 4.05 19.41
N MET A 16 33.29 4.20 18.19
CA MET A 16 32.48 4.18 16.97
C MET A 16 31.79 2.81 16.77
N VAL A 17 32.53 1.71 16.94
CA VAL A 17 31.98 0.35 16.78
C VAL A 17 30.94 0.06 17.86
N LEU A 18 31.22 0.39 19.12
CA LEU A 18 30.27 0.19 20.23
C LEU A 18 29.01 1.03 20.06
N ALA A 19 29.13 2.30 19.65
CA ALA A 19 27.99 3.15 19.37
C ALA A 19 27.13 2.59 18.23
N CYS A 20 27.76 2.09 17.16
CA CYS A 20 27.06 1.46 16.04
C CYS A 20 26.37 0.15 16.46
N ALA A 21 27.07 -0.71 17.21
CA ALA A 21 26.52 -1.97 17.73
C ALA A 21 25.32 -1.73 18.66
N LEU A 22 25.45 -0.77 19.58
CA LEU A 22 24.38 -0.38 20.48
C LEU A 22 23.19 0.17 19.69
N HIS A 23 23.45 1.02 18.69
CA HIS A 23 22.40 1.51 17.80
C HIS A 23 21.71 0.39 17.00
N ILE A 24 22.44 -0.64 16.53
CA ILE A 24 21.86 -1.84 15.88
C ILE A 24 20.94 -2.60 16.85
N LEU A 25 21.41 -2.86 18.07
CA LEU A 25 20.71 -3.65 19.08
C LEU A 25 19.46 -2.93 19.61
N LEU A 26 19.59 -1.65 19.95
CA LEU A 26 18.49 -0.84 20.50
C LEU A 26 17.46 -0.44 19.43
N ARG A 27 17.73 -0.74 18.15
CA ARG A 27 16.81 -0.41 17.07
C ARG A 27 15.51 -1.19 17.21
N ARG A 28 14.45 -0.48 17.55
CA ARG A 28 13.09 -1.04 17.61
C ARG A 28 12.69 -1.59 16.25
N HIS A 29 11.97 -2.72 16.30
CA HIS A 29 11.36 -3.38 15.13
C HIS A 29 12.31 -3.84 14.01
N ARG A 30 13.58 -4.14 14.32
CA ARG A 30 14.48 -4.86 13.43
C ARG A 30 14.45 -6.34 13.78
N GLN A 31 14.34 -7.20 12.76
CA GLN A 31 14.33 -8.65 12.97
C GLN A 31 15.67 -9.13 13.56
N PRO A 32 15.66 -10.12 14.48
CA PRO A 32 16.88 -10.62 15.12
C PRO A 32 17.97 -11.06 14.13
N GLU A 33 17.58 -11.72 13.05
CA GLU A 33 18.49 -12.21 12.00
C GLU A 33 19.20 -11.04 11.31
N SER A 34 18.46 -9.97 11.03
CA SER A 34 19.04 -8.75 10.45
C SER A 34 20.00 -8.06 11.44
N ARG A 35 19.68 -8.05 12.74
CA ARG A 35 20.62 -7.51 13.75
C ARG A 35 21.90 -8.33 13.77
N MET A 36 21.79 -9.65 13.80
CA MET A 36 22.94 -10.55 13.80
C MET A 36 23.80 -10.35 12.55
N ALA A 37 23.21 -10.30 11.35
CA ALA A 37 23.95 -10.05 10.12
C ALA A 37 24.75 -8.74 10.15
N TRP A 38 24.14 -7.63 10.63
CA TRP A 38 24.85 -6.35 10.73
C TRP A 38 25.93 -6.34 11.80
N LEU A 39 25.71 -7.02 12.93
CA LEU A 39 26.74 -7.19 13.96
C LEU A 39 27.91 -8.02 13.43
N THR A 40 27.66 -9.08 12.67
CA THR A 40 28.71 -9.90 12.04
C THR A 40 29.55 -9.06 11.07
N VAL A 41 28.92 -8.28 10.18
CA VAL A 41 29.64 -7.38 9.26
C VAL A 41 30.42 -6.30 10.02
N LEU A 42 29.83 -5.75 11.10
CA LEU A 42 30.47 -4.74 11.94
C LEU A 42 31.71 -5.29 12.68
N VAL A 43 31.68 -6.55 13.12
CA VAL A 43 32.84 -7.19 13.76
C VAL A 43 33.91 -7.57 12.73
N ALA A 44 33.50 -8.14 11.59
CA ALA A 44 34.43 -8.60 10.56
C ALA A 44 35.13 -7.45 9.83
N LEU A 45 34.40 -6.37 9.55
CA LEU A 45 34.89 -5.22 8.78
C LEU A 45 34.40 -3.91 9.44
N PRO A 46 35.01 -3.42 10.52
CA PRO A 46 34.45 -2.35 11.34
C PRO A 46 34.11 -1.06 10.59
N TYR A 47 35.04 -0.54 9.80
CA TYR A 47 34.83 0.72 9.08
C TYR A 47 33.82 0.57 7.93
N VAL A 48 33.94 -0.52 7.17
CA VAL A 48 33.00 -0.83 6.06
C VAL A 48 31.62 -1.16 6.61
N GLY A 49 31.55 -1.83 7.76
CA GLY A 49 30.33 -2.21 8.45
C GLY A 49 29.61 -1.00 9.04
N VAL A 50 30.33 -0.06 9.66
CA VAL A 50 29.75 1.23 10.08
C VAL A 50 29.22 1.99 8.88
N LEU A 51 30.02 2.16 7.83
CA LEU A 51 29.60 2.89 6.62
C LEU A 51 28.39 2.22 5.96
N GLY A 52 28.47 0.91 5.74
CA GLY A 52 27.39 0.11 5.17
C GLY A 52 26.13 0.14 6.02
N TYR A 53 26.26 0.10 7.35
CA TYR A 53 25.12 0.18 8.26
C TYR A 53 24.48 1.57 8.25
N LEU A 54 25.28 2.64 8.21
CA LEU A 54 24.74 3.99 8.12
C LEU A 54 23.98 4.19 6.81
N LEU A 55 24.51 3.69 5.69
CA LEU A 55 23.88 3.81 4.37
C LEU A 55 22.66 2.90 4.18
N LEU A 56 22.73 1.64 4.61
CA LEU A 56 21.72 0.61 4.28
C LEU A 56 20.97 0.08 5.51
N GLY A 57 21.58 0.20 6.69
CA GLY A 57 21.04 -0.29 7.96
C GLY A 57 20.09 0.68 8.65
N THR A 58 20.25 1.99 8.43
CA THR A 58 19.35 3.03 8.95
C THR A 58 18.16 3.24 8.02
N THR A 59 16.95 3.20 8.59
CA THR A 59 15.69 3.18 7.82
C THR A 59 14.87 4.39 8.22
N ASN A 60 14.79 5.38 7.35
CA ASN A 60 14.02 6.60 7.60
C ASN A 60 13.09 6.87 6.41
N ILE A 61 11.80 7.03 6.69
CA ILE A 61 10.77 7.37 5.69
C ILE A 61 10.69 8.90 5.52
N GLY A 62 11.37 9.64 6.40
CA GLY A 62 11.31 11.07 6.60
C GLY A 62 10.27 11.40 7.65
N HIS A 63 10.69 12.00 8.77
CA HIS A 63 9.81 12.40 9.87
C HIS A 63 8.62 13.26 9.39
N LYS A 64 8.84 14.18 8.45
CA LYS A 64 7.77 15.03 7.86
C LYS A 64 6.69 14.21 7.14
N ARG A 65 7.08 13.13 6.46
CA ARG A 65 6.14 12.24 5.75
C ARG A 65 5.31 11.43 6.74
N ILE A 66 5.95 10.87 7.77
CA ILE A 66 5.25 10.15 8.83
C ILE A 66 4.27 11.07 9.55
N ALA A 67 4.71 12.30 9.90
CA ALA A 67 3.86 13.29 10.54
C ALA A 67 2.63 13.62 9.68
N ARG A 68 2.81 13.85 8.37
CA ARG A 68 1.69 14.08 7.44
C ARG A 68 0.73 12.88 7.40
N LEU A 69 1.24 11.65 7.26
CA LEU A 69 0.41 10.45 7.24
C LEU A 69 -0.40 10.28 8.54
N HIS A 70 0.21 10.57 9.69
CA HIS A 70 -0.49 10.57 10.98
C HIS A 70 -1.56 11.64 11.07
N ASP A 71 -1.25 12.86 10.61
CA ASP A 71 -2.18 13.98 10.62
C ASP A 71 -3.39 13.72 9.72
N THR A 72 -3.16 13.24 8.49
CA THR A 72 -4.21 12.78 7.58
C THR A 72 -5.05 11.68 8.21
N ARG A 73 -4.43 10.68 8.84
CA ARG A 73 -5.17 9.58 9.50
C ARG A 73 -6.08 10.08 10.64
N LYS A 74 -5.66 11.11 11.37
CA LYS A 74 -6.43 11.67 12.50
C LYS A 74 -7.58 12.58 12.05
N THR A 75 -7.41 13.26 10.92
CA THR A 75 -8.34 14.28 10.44
C THR A 75 -9.41 13.73 9.50
N LEU A 76 -9.16 12.60 8.83
CA LEU A 76 -10.14 11.98 7.95
C LEU A 76 -11.33 11.40 8.74
N PRO A 77 -12.58 11.67 8.30
CA PRO A 77 -13.76 11.01 8.85
C PRO A 77 -13.66 9.50 8.68
N LEU A 78 -13.93 8.75 9.76
CA LEU A 78 -13.94 7.29 9.70
C LEU A 78 -15.08 6.81 8.77
N PRO A 79 -14.93 5.68 8.07
CA PRO A 79 -15.96 5.16 7.17
C PRO A 79 -17.34 5.01 7.83
N ARG A 80 -17.36 4.58 9.10
CA ARG A 80 -18.57 4.41 9.90
C ARG A 80 -19.35 5.69 10.19
N CYS A 81 -18.76 6.86 9.94
CA CYS A 81 -19.44 8.14 10.10
C CYS A 81 -20.28 8.51 8.87
N ALA A 82 -20.20 7.76 7.77
CA ALA A 82 -21.02 7.99 6.58
C ALA A 82 -22.51 7.71 6.88
N GLN A 83 -23.39 8.57 6.37
CA GLN A 83 -24.83 8.36 6.49
C GLN A 83 -25.24 7.03 5.81
N GLY A 84 -26.06 6.23 6.50
CA GLY A 84 -26.50 4.91 6.02
C GLY A 84 -25.57 3.76 6.42
N TRP A 85 -24.47 4.02 7.13
CA TRP A 85 -23.59 2.94 7.62
C TRP A 85 -24.31 1.96 8.54
N ASP A 86 -25.08 2.47 9.51
CA ASP A 86 -25.77 1.66 10.53
C ASP A 86 -27.13 1.09 10.07
N ALA A 87 -27.36 0.98 8.76
CA ALA A 87 -28.56 0.34 8.23
C ALA A 87 -28.65 -1.14 8.67
N SER A 88 -29.86 -1.67 8.84
CA SER A 88 -30.10 -3.04 9.31
C SER A 88 -29.40 -4.10 8.45
N GLU A 89 -29.37 -3.91 7.14
CA GLU A 89 -28.76 -4.83 6.17
C GLU A 89 -27.22 -4.78 6.22
N ASN A 90 -26.66 -3.72 6.82
CA ASN A 90 -25.24 -3.60 7.07
C ASN A 90 -24.83 -4.17 8.43
N ALA A 91 -25.81 -4.57 9.27
CA ALA A 91 -25.52 -5.20 10.55
C ALA A 91 -24.81 -6.54 10.34
N ILE A 92 -23.94 -6.88 11.28
CA ILE A 92 -23.24 -8.15 11.30
C ILE A 92 -23.79 -8.98 12.45
N ASP A 93 -23.96 -10.26 12.18
CA ASP A 93 -24.27 -11.24 13.20
C ASP A 93 -23.00 -11.58 13.99
N ASP A 94 -22.91 -11.04 15.20
CA ASP A 94 -21.79 -11.25 16.13
C ASP A 94 -21.69 -12.71 16.63
N SER A 95 -22.70 -13.55 16.40
CA SER A 95 -22.66 -14.96 16.79
C SER A 95 -21.85 -15.85 15.84
N GLN A 96 -21.37 -15.28 14.74
CA GLN A 96 -20.68 -16.01 13.69
C GLN A 96 -19.25 -16.43 14.09
N PRO A 97 -18.77 -17.62 13.67
CA PRO A 97 -17.48 -18.16 14.10
C PRO A 97 -16.27 -17.33 13.64
N TYR A 98 -16.46 -16.39 12.71
CA TYR A 98 -15.42 -15.50 12.17
C TYR A 98 -15.34 -14.13 12.87
N GLU A 99 -16.15 -13.85 13.90
CA GLU A 99 -16.11 -12.58 14.66
C GLU A 99 -14.69 -12.26 15.16
N THR A 100 -13.98 -13.26 15.67
CA THR A 100 -12.61 -13.10 16.18
C THR A 100 -11.65 -12.62 15.09
N LEU A 101 -11.82 -13.08 13.84
CA LEU A 101 -10.98 -12.65 12.72
C LEU A 101 -11.25 -11.18 12.36
N PHE A 102 -12.51 -10.74 12.40
CA PHE A 102 -12.83 -9.32 12.21
C PHE A 102 -12.29 -8.43 13.33
N ARG A 103 -12.25 -8.91 14.57
CA ARG A 103 -11.59 -8.19 15.68
C ARG A 103 -10.09 -8.04 15.46
N VAL A 104 -9.42 -9.10 14.97
CA VAL A 104 -8.00 -9.01 14.59
C VAL A 104 -7.81 -7.98 13.47
N GLY A 105 -8.61 -8.04 12.40
CA GLY A 105 -8.58 -7.06 11.32
C GLY A 105 -8.83 -5.62 11.80
N GLN A 106 -9.78 -5.42 12.70
CA GLN A 106 -10.09 -4.12 13.29
C GLN A 106 -8.93 -3.59 14.13
N SER A 107 -8.22 -4.45 14.87
CA SER A 107 -7.02 -4.06 15.62
C SER A 107 -5.87 -3.56 14.72
N ILE A 108 -5.88 -3.98 13.44
CA ILE A 108 -4.86 -3.63 12.44
C ILE A 108 -5.25 -2.34 11.71
N SER A 109 -6.42 -2.31 11.06
CA SER A 109 -6.82 -1.20 10.20
C SER A 109 -7.59 -0.11 10.95
N GLY A 110 -8.26 -0.46 12.05
CA GLY A 110 -9.21 0.38 12.77
C GLY A 110 -10.64 0.32 12.21
N TYR A 111 -10.86 -0.39 11.10
CA TYR A 111 -12.17 -0.50 10.48
C TYR A 111 -13.03 -1.53 11.21
N VAL A 112 -14.28 -1.19 11.47
CA VAL A 112 -15.29 -2.17 11.89
C VAL A 112 -15.74 -2.97 10.66
N PRO A 113 -16.05 -4.26 10.80
CA PRO A 113 -16.63 -5.01 9.69
C PRO A 113 -18.02 -4.44 9.36
N VAL A 114 -18.48 -4.61 8.11
CA VAL A 114 -19.79 -4.13 7.66
C VAL A 114 -20.48 -5.14 6.74
N GLY A 115 -21.79 -5.31 6.87
CA GLY A 115 -22.63 -6.16 6.01
C GLY A 115 -22.96 -5.54 4.66
N GLY A 116 -23.86 -6.18 3.91
CA GLY A 116 -24.45 -5.62 2.69
C GLY A 116 -23.53 -5.51 1.48
N ASN A 117 -22.46 -6.32 1.42
CA ASN A 117 -21.49 -6.27 0.32
C ASN A 117 -21.71 -7.38 -0.70
N ARG A 118 -21.26 -7.11 -1.93
CA ARG A 118 -21.18 -8.06 -3.03
C ARG A 118 -19.76 -8.09 -3.57
N ALA A 119 -19.35 -9.24 -4.08
CA ALA A 119 -18.04 -9.42 -4.68
C ALA A 119 -18.12 -10.36 -5.86
N GLU A 120 -17.24 -10.10 -6.83
CA GLU A 120 -17.02 -10.93 -7.99
C GLU A 120 -15.52 -11.22 -8.04
N LEU A 121 -15.14 -12.51 -8.00
CA LEU A 121 -13.76 -12.94 -8.25
C LEU A 121 -13.53 -12.88 -9.75
N MET A 122 -12.57 -12.09 -10.18
CA MET A 122 -12.23 -11.96 -11.60
C MET A 122 -11.59 -13.24 -12.10
N ALA A 123 -11.96 -13.65 -13.32
CA ALA A 123 -11.49 -14.90 -13.92
C ALA A 123 -9.97 -14.92 -14.18
N ASP A 124 -9.44 -13.78 -14.66
CA ASP A 124 -8.03 -13.63 -15.03
C ASP A 124 -7.63 -12.14 -15.11
N SER A 125 -6.36 -11.91 -15.42
CA SER A 125 -5.76 -10.57 -15.50
C SER A 125 -6.39 -9.68 -16.58
N ASP A 126 -6.64 -10.22 -17.77
CA ASP A 126 -7.13 -9.44 -18.91
C ASP A 126 -8.62 -9.14 -18.76
N THR A 127 -9.38 -10.10 -18.24
CA THR A 127 -10.79 -9.92 -17.83
C THR A 127 -10.90 -8.86 -16.74
N THR A 128 -10.00 -8.85 -15.75
CA THR A 128 -9.95 -7.81 -14.71
C THR A 128 -9.76 -6.41 -15.32
N ILE A 129 -8.81 -6.27 -16.24
CA ILE A 129 -8.53 -4.97 -16.89
C ILE A 129 -9.71 -4.55 -17.77
N ALA A 130 -10.31 -5.48 -18.52
CA ALA A 130 -11.50 -5.20 -19.32
C ALA A 130 -12.65 -4.68 -18.45
N ARG A 131 -12.93 -5.36 -17.33
CA ARG A 131 -13.98 -4.96 -16.39
C ARG A 131 -13.70 -3.62 -15.71
N MET A 132 -12.44 -3.37 -15.34
CA MET A 132 -12.02 -2.10 -14.79
C MET A 132 -12.20 -0.95 -15.79
N VAL A 133 -11.87 -1.16 -17.06
CA VAL A 133 -12.09 -0.18 -18.12
C VAL A 133 -13.59 0.10 -18.31
N GLU A 134 -14.44 -0.92 -18.32
CA GLU A 134 -15.90 -0.74 -18.38
C GLU A 134 -16.42 0.11 -17.22
N ASP A 135 -16.02 -0.18 -15.98
CA ASP A 135 -16.46 0.59 -14.82
C ASP A 135 -15.94 2.05 -14.88
N ILE A 136 -14.70 2.28 -15.36
CA ILE A 136 -14.14 3.64 -15.55
C ILE A 136 -14.88 4.41 -16.65
N ASP A 137 -15.24 3.75 -17.76
CA ASP A 137 -16.06 4.36 -18.80
C ASP A 137 -17.50 4.62 -18.33
N GLY A 138 -18.00 3.81 -17.39
CA GLY A 138 -19.26 3.99 -16.69
C GLY A 138 -19.26 5.07 -15.61
N ALA A 139 -18.09 5.54 -15.17
CA ALA A 139 -17.96 6.49 -14.05
C ALA A 139 -18.68 7.82 -14.32
N ARG A 140 -19.19 8.42 -13.24
CA ARG A 140 -20.00 9.66 -13.25
C ARG A 140 -19.47 10.77 -12.36
N SER A 141 -18.72 10.45 -11.30
CA SER A 141 -18.22 11.43 -10.34
C SER A 141 -16.72 11.35 -10.15
N THR A 142 -16.18 10.19 -9.78
CA THR A 142 -14.78 10.05 -9.36
C THR A 142 -14.17 8.72 -9.81
N VAL A 143 -12.90 8.76 -10.19
CA VAL A 143 -12.08 7.56 -10.41
C VAL A 143 -10.74 7.73 -9.69
N HIS A 144 -10.46 6.84 -8.77
CA HIS A 144 -9.26 6.86 -7.93
C HIS A 144 -8.44 5.59 -8.13
N LEU A 145 -7.22 5.73 -8.65
CA LEU A 145 -6.33 4.61 -8.91
C LEU A 145 -5.07 4.73 -8.07
N LEU A 146 -4.70 3.64 -7.40
CA LEU A 146 -3.44 3.46 -6.71
C LEU A 146 -2.83 2.14 -7.16
N PHE A 147 -1.64 2.18 -7.78
CA PHE A 147 -0.90 0.98 -8.17
C PHE A 147 0.56 1.02 -7.71
N TYR A 148 1.08 -0.14 -7.31
CA TYR A 148 2.52 -0.33 -7.13
C TYR A 148 3.25 -0.28 -8.47
N ILE A 149 2.87 -1.16 -9.39
CA ILE A 149 3.37 -1.17 -10.76
C ILE A 149 2.22 -0.81 -11.69
N TRP A 150 2.47 0.20 -12.51
CA TRP A 150 1.72 0.52 -13.71
C TRP A 150 2.74 0.59 -14.85
N LEU A 151 2.55 -0.22 -15.88
CA LEU A 151 3.42 -0.25 -17.06
C LEU A 151 2.77 0.44 -18.26
N ASN A 152 3.59 0.83 -19.23
CA ASN A 152 3.11 1.37 -20.51
C ASN A 152 3.00 0.24 -21.56
N ASP A 153 2.29 -0.83 -21.19
CA ASP A 153 2.01 -1.99 -22.02
C ASP A 153 0.52 -2.02 -22.42
N THR A 154 0.03 -3.12 -22.99
CA THR A 154 -1.32 -3.17 -23.60
C THR A 154 -2.40 -2.85 -22.56
N ASN A 155 -2.41 -3.56 -21.44
CA ASN A 155 -3.36 -3.37 -20.35
C ASN A 155 -3.14 -2.04 -19.62
N GLY A 156 -1.89 -1.66 -19.38
CA GLY A 156 -1.58 -0.38 -18.76
C GLY A 156 -2.08 0.82 -19.57
N MET A 157 -1.99 0.75 -20.90
CA MET A 157 -2.53 1.76 -21.81
C MET A 157 -4.05 1.75 -21.85
N ARG A 158 -4.71 0.58 -21.87
CA ARG A 158 -6.18 0.48 -21.83
C ARG A 158 -6.78 1.22 -20.63
N VAL A 159 -6.18 1.04 -19.44
CA VAL A 159 -6.61 1.75 -18.22
C VAL A 159 -6.30 3.24 -18.31
N ALA A 160 -5.15 3.63 -18.85
CA ALA A 160 -4.79 5.05 -19.01
C ALA A 160 -5.76 5.76 -19.97
N ASP A 161 -6.08 5.14 -21.11
CA ASP A 161 -7.01 5.68 -22.10
C ASP A 161 -8.43 5.81 -21.51
N ALA A 162 -8.88 4.82 -20.73
CA ALA A 162 -10.16 4.90 -20.03
C ALA A 162 -10.20 6.07 -19.04
N LEU A 163 -9.10 6.29 -18.31
CA LEU A 163 -8.99 7.40 -17.37
C LEU A 163 -8.97 8.76 -18.07
N CYS A 164 -8.28 8.88 -19.21
CA CYS A 164 -8.33 10.06 -20.08
C CYS A 164 -9.76 10.33 -20.55
N ARG A 165 -10.47 9.30 -21.06
CA ARG A 165 -11.87 9.43 -21.48
C ARG A 165 -12.77 9.89 -20.32
N ALA A 166 -12.58 9.35 -19.12
CA ALA A 166 -13.33 9.76 -17.94
C ALA A 166 -13.07 11.22 -17.56
N ALA A 167 -11.80 11.64 -17.52
CA ALA A 167 -11.42 13.01 -17.20
C ALA A 167 -11.98 14.03 -18.20
N VAL A 168 -11.92 13.71 -19.50
CA VAL A 168 -12.51 14.56 -20.57
C VAL A 168 -14.03 14.70 -20.43
N ARG A 169 -14.73 13.68 -19.90
CA ARG A 169 -16.17 13.77 -19.58
C ARG A 169 -16.47 14.59 -18.31
N GLY A 170 -15.45 15.08 -17.60
CA GLY A 170 -15.59 15.84 -16.37
C GLY A 170 -15.59 15.01 -15.08
N VAL A 171 -15.25 13.71 -15.15
CA VAL A 171 -15.09 12.86 -13.97
C VAL A 171 -13.79 13.24 -13.25
N GLU A 172 -13.83 13.42 -11.93
CA GLU A 172 -12.61 13.71 -11.17
C GLU A 172 -11.71 12.47 -11.08
N CYS A 173 -10.64 12.48 -11.87
CA CYS A 173 -9.71 11.35 -11.96
C CYS A 173 -8.44 11.63 -11.17
N ARG A 174 -8.04 10.73 -10.26
CA ARG A 174 -6.80 10.82 -9.48
C ARG A 174 -6.01 9.52 -9.61
N ALA A 175 -4.74 9.61 -10.01
CA ALA A 175 -3.85 8.47 -10.11
C ALA A 175 -2.60 8.65 -9.23
N LEU A 176 -2.37 7.68 -8.35
CA LEU A 176 -1.22 7.58 -7.46
C LEU A 176 -0.42 6.32 -7.79
N VAL A 177 0.85 6.47 -8.14
CA VAL A 177 1.71 5.32 -8.48
C VAL A 177 2.96 5.28 -7.62
N ASP A 178 3.50 4.10 -7.31
CA ASP A 178 4.81 4.00 -6.69
C ASP A 178 5.92 4.48 -7.64
N ASP A 179 6.79 5.37 -7.14
CA ASP A 179 7.83 6.02 -7.95
C ASP A 179 8.88 5.05 -8.52
N ILE A 180 9.14 3.91 -7.85
CA ILE A 180 10.06 2.88 -8.36
C ILE A 180 9.30 1.88 -9.21
N GLY A 181 8.21 1.33 -8.68
CA GLY A 181 7.45 0.27 -9.34
C GLY A 181 6.92 0.69 -10.73
N SER A 182 6.56 1.98 -10.87
CA SER A 182 5.99 2.53 -12.11
C SER A 182 6.93 3.49 -12.83
N ARG A 183 8.26 3.41 -12.59
CA ARG A 183 9.23 4.38 -13.09
C ARG A 183 9.26 4.54 -14.61
N SER A 184 9.09 3.44 -15.35
CA SER A 184 9.04 3.47 -16.82
C SER A 184 7.80 4.21 -17.32
N PHE A 185 6.64 3.91 -16.74
CA PHE A 185 5.38 4.57 -17.05
C PHE A 185 5.39 6.07 -16.70
N ILE A 186 5.88 6.45 -15.52
CA ILE A 186 6.01 7.86 -15.11
C ILE A 186 6.84 8.70 -16.11
N ARG A 187 7.77 8.06 -16.84
CA ARG A 187 8.64 8.71 -17.82
C ARG A 187 8.10 8.66 -19.25
N SER A 188 7.01 7.94 -19.50
CA SER A 188 6.42 7.80 -20.82
C SER A 188 5.60 9.03 -21.21
N ASP A 189 5.25 9.10 -22.49
CA ASP A 189 4.35 10.13 -23.01
C ASP A 189 2.92 9.95 -22.46
N THR A 190 2.49 8.70 -22.22
CA THR A 190 1.19 8.35 -21.63
C THR A 190 0.97 9.02 -20.27
N TRP A 191 2.01 9.10 -19.42
CA TRP A 191 1.90 9.81 -18.14
C TRP A 191 1.65 11.31 -18.33
N ARG A 192 2.21 11.93 -19.38
CA ARG A 192 1.92 13.33 -19.71
C ARG A 192 0.52 13.49 -20.28
N GLN A 193 0.11 12.59 -21.18
CA GLN A 193 -1.23 12.58 -21.75
C GLN A 193 -2.33 12.51 -20.68
N LEU A 194 -2.12 11.70 -19.63
CA LEU A 194 -3.03 11.67 -18.49
C LEU A 194 -3.18 13.04 -17.81
N ALA A 195 -2.07 13.73 -17.57
CA ALA A 195 -2.09 15.07 -16.98
C ALA A 195 -2.78 16.08 -17.91
N ASP A 196 -2.48 16.02 -19.20
CA ASP A 196 -3.06 16.90 -20.22
C ASP A 196 -4.58 16.68 -20.37
N ALA A 197 -5.06 15.45 -20.16
CA ALA A 197 -6.47 15.11 -20.13
C ALA A 197 -7.19 15.57 -18.84
N GLY A 198 -6.47 16.11 -17.86
CA GLY A 198 -7.03 16.59 -16.59
C GLY A 198 -6.96 15.60 -15.44
N VAL A 199 -6.28 14.46 -15.59
CA VAL A 199 -6.08 13.51 -14.49
C VAL A 199 -5.07 14.09 -13.49
N GLN A 200 -5.43 14.06 -12.21
CA GLN A 200 -4.53 14.50 -11.14
C GLN A 200 -3.52 13.39 -10.83
N LEU A 201 -2.25 13.68 -11.05
CA LEU A 201 -1.17 12.70 -10.93
C LEU A 201 -0.30 12.91 -9.68
N ARG A 202 -0.01 11.82 -8.98
CA ARG A 202 0.90 11.80 -7.83
C ARG A 202 1.78 10.56 -7.80
N LYS A 203 2.88 10.68 -7.06
CA LYS A 203 3.87 9.62 -6.87
C LYS A 203 4.02 9.29 -5.41
N ALA A 204 3.87 8.01 -5.06
CA ALA A 204 4.14 7.50 -3.74
C ALA A 204 5.65 7.28 -3.54
N LEU A 205 6.14 7.64 -2.36
CA LEU A 205 7.52 7.41 -1.91
C LEU A 205 8.62 7.85 -2.91
N PRO A 206 8.53 9.05 -3.53
CA PRO A 206 9.46 9.53 -4.54
C PRO A 206 10.91 9.45 -4.07
N VAL A 207 11.78 8.85 -4.88
CA VAL A 207 13.18 8.53 -4.55
C VAL A 207 14.11 9.74 -4.62
N GLY A 208 13.74 10.78 -5.37
CA GLY A 208 14.57 11.98 -5.49
C GLY A 208 16.01 11.66 -5.93
N ASN A 209 17.00 12.39 -5.43
CA ASN A 209 18.42 12.13 -5.71
C ASN A 209 18.89 10.85 -4.97
N PRO A 210 19.31 9.79 -5.70
CA PRO A 210 19.78 8.54 -5.10
C PRO A 210 20.93 8.72 -4.11
N LEU A 211 21.87 9.64 -4.38
CA LEU A 211 23.06 9.87 -3.52
C LEU A 211 22.68 10.50 -2.17
N VAL A 212 21.70 11.40 -2.16
CA VAL A 212 21.21 12.07 -0.93
C VAL A 212 20.34 11.13 -0.08
N ARG A 213 19.71 10.14 -0.72
CA ARG A 213 18.78 9.21 -0.08
C ARG A 213 19.41 7.87 0.30
N MET A 214 20.55 7.49 -0.30
CA MET A 214 21.41 6.39 0.16
C MET A 214 21.93 6.62 1.59
N VAL A 215 21.88 7.85 2.09
CA VAL A 215 22.25 8.23 3.46
C VAL A 215 21.01 8.34 4.39
N ASN A 216 19.79 8.40 3.84
CA ASN A 216 18.60 8.89 4.57
C ASN A 216 17.28 8.13 4.32
N GLY A 217 17.25 7.02 3.58
CA GLY A 217 15.98 6.47 3.08
C GLY A 217 15.87 4.95 2.92
N ARG A 218 14.69 4.41 3.26
CA ARG A 218 14.25 3.08 2.77
C ARG A 218 13.88 3.13 1.29
N ILE A 219 14.81 2.74 0.42
CA ILE A 219 14.49 2.43 -0.97
C ILE A 219 13.59 1.17 -1.01
N ASP A 220 13.77 0.24 -0.06
CA ASP A 220 12.99 -0.99 0.08
C ASP A 220 11.52 -0.78 0.45
N LEU A 221 11.19 0.25 1.24
CA LEU A 221 9.80 0.55 1.54
C LEU A 221 9.13 1.18 0.33
N ARG A 222 8.19 0.45 -0.28
CA ARG A 222 7.38 0.86 -1.42
C ARG A 222 5.88 0.76 -1.10
N ASN A 223 5.05 1.46 -1.85
CA ASN A 223 3.60 1.33 -1.71
C ASN A 223 3.12 0.16 -2.57
N HIS A 224 2.86 -0.99 -1.93
CA HIS A 224 2.46 -2.23 -2.62
C HIS A 224 0.95 -2.38 -2.82
N ARG A 225 0.15 -1.39 -2.42
CA ARG A 225 -1.32 -1.44 -2.56
C ARG A 225 -1.72 -1.37 -4.03
N LYS A 226 -2.85 -2.03 -4.35
CA LYS A 226 -3.59 -1.86 -5.59
C LYS A 226 -5.03 -1.58 -5.22
N ILE A 227 -5.43 -0.34 -5.42
CA ILE A 227 -6.74 0.16 -5.04
C ILE A 227 -7.30 0.87 -6.25
N VAL A 228 -8.48 0.45 -6.67
CA VAL A 228 -9.30 1.20 -7.63
C VAL A 228 -10.60 1.50 -6.95
N VAL A 229 -11.01 2.76 -6.89
CA VAL A 229 -12.32 3.16 -6.38
C VAL A 229 -13.01 4.02 -7.42
N ILE A 230 -14.23 3.65 -7.79
CA ILE A 230 -15.01 4.31 -8.83
C ILE A 230 -16.34 4.75 -8.23
N ASP A 231 -16.64 6.04 -8.36
CA ASP A 231 -17.85 6.70 -7.87
C ASP A 231 -18.18 6.42 -6.40
N ASN A 232 -17.16 6.05 -5.59
CA ASN A 232 -17.34 5.64 -4.20
C ASN A 232 -18.32 4.46 -4.03
N ARG A 233 -18.51 3.67 -5.11
CA ARG A 233 -19.52 2.60 -5.24
C ARG A 233 -18.94 1.24 -5.62
N VAL A 234 -17.85 1.25 -6.38
CA VAL A 234 -17.14 0.04 -6.81
C VAL A 234 -15.70 0.12 -6.35
N THR A 235 -15.13 -0.99 -5.91
CA THR A 235 -13.69 -1.09 -5.70
C THR A 235 -13.08 -2.39 -6.17
N PHE A 236 -11.88 -2.32 -6.73
CA PHE A 236 -11.06 -3.51 -7.00
C PHE A 236 -9.96 -3.62 -5.94
N CYS A 237 -9.79 -4.84 -5.42
CA CYS A 237 -8.75 -5.18 -4.46
C CYS A 237 -8.17 -6.55 -4.81
N GLY A 238 -6.84 -6.65 -4.84
CA GLY A 238 -6.15 -7.87 -5.22
C GLY A 238 -4.64 -7.68 -5.40
N SER A 239 -3.99 -8.71 -5.93
CA SER A 239 -2.54 -8.73 -6.13
C SER A 239 -2.08 -8.10 -7.45
N GLN A 240 -2.96 -8.06 -8.45
CA GLN A 240 -2.68 -7.64 -9.82
C GLN A 240 -2.23 -6.19 -9.94
N ASN A 241 -1.14 -5.99 -10.66
CA ASN A 241 -0.64 -4.67 -11.07
C ASN A 241 -1.31 -4.21 -12.38
N CYS A 242 -1.20 -2.93 -12.73
CA CYS A 242 -1.70 -2.43 -14.00
C CYS A 242 -0.69 -2.73 -15.12
N ALA A 243 -0.68 -3.98 -15.60
CA ALA A 243 0.27 -4.53 -16.55
C ALA A 243 -0.29 -5.76 -17.30
N ASP A 244 0.35 -6.15 -18.39
CA ASP A 244 0.07 -7.38 -19.12
C ASP A 244 0.48 -8.63 -18.30
N PRO A 245 -0.29 -9.73 -18.36
CA PRO A 245 0.02 -10.97 -17.63
C PRO A 245 1.33 -11.63 -18.07
N ALA A 246 1.77 -11.38 -19.31
CA ALA A 246 3.08 -11.80 -19.80
C ALA A 246 4.24 -11.13 -19.02
N PHE A 247 3.97 -9.99 -18.40
CA PHE A 247 4.89 -9.20 -17.60
C PHE A 247 6.29 -9.11 -18.22
N ALA A 248 6.35 -8.47 -19.40
CA ALA A 248 7.56 -8.37 -20.21
C ALA A 248 8.86 -8.01 -19.44
N PRO A 249 8.84 -7.11 -18.41
CA PRO A 249 10.05 -6.83 -17.63
C PRO A 249 10.67 -8.05 -16.94
N LYS A 250 9.90 -9.12 -16.72
CA LYS A 250 10.41 -10.40 -16.23
C LYS A 250 9.76 -11.59 -16.93
N ALA A 251 9.75 -11.58 -18.27
CA ALA A 251 9.12 -12.62 -19.11
C ALA A 251 9.51 -14.07 -18.74
N ARG A 252 10.71 -14.29 -18.17
CA ARG A 252 11.16 -15.62 -17.69
C ARG A 252 10.31 -16.24 -16.57
N TYR A 253 9.44 -15.45 -15.92
CA TYR A 253 8.56 -15.90 -14.84
C TYR A 253 7.07 -15.85 -15.21
N GLY A 254 6.72 -15.46 -16.44
CA GLY A 254 5.33 -15.41 -16.90
C GLY A 254 4.83 -16.77 -17.40
N PRO A 255 3.50 -16.95 -17.52
CA PRO A 255 2.45 -15.96 -17.26
C PRO A 255 2.13 -15.78 -15.77
N TRP A 256 1.79 -14.55 -15.37
CA TRP A 256 1.40 -14.21 -13.99
C TRP A 256 -0.04 -14.67 -13.73
N VAL A 257 -0.24 -15.45 -12.67
CA VAL A 257 -1.56 -15.78 -12.11
C VAL A 257 -1.84 -14.88 -10.89
N ASP A 258 -2.91 -14.09 -10.95
CA ASP A 258 -3.30 -13.16 -9.88
C ASP A 258 -4.74 -13.40 -9.43
N ALA A 259 -5.07 -12.90 -8.24
CA ALA A 259 -6.43 -12.90 -7.71
C ALA A 259 -6.87 -11.46 -7.44
N VAL A 260 -7.96 -11.05 -8.08
CA VAL A 260 -8.59 -9.73 -7.89
C VAL A 260 -10.07 -9.94 -7.68
N MET A 261 -10.61 -9.24 -6.69
CA MET A 261 -12.05 -9.15 -6.48
C MET A 261 -12.53 -7.73 -6.76
N ARG A 262 -13.65 -7.65 -7.48
CA ARG A 262 -14.45 -6.44 -7.64
C ARG A 262 -15.53 -6.44 -6.57
N PHE A 263 -15.63 -5.37 -5.79
CA PHE A 263 -16.55 -5.23 -4.67
C PHE A 263 -17.53 -4.08 -4.89
N GLU A 264 -18.76 -4.29 -4.40
CA GLU A 264 -19.79 -3.27 -4.23
C GLU A 264 -20.32 -3.31 -2.79
N GLY A 265 -20.86 -2.18 -2.34
CA GLY A 265 -21.44 -2.04 -1.00
C GLY A 265 -20.58 -1.20 -0.05
N PRO A 266 -20.96 -1.15 1.25
CA PRO A 266 -20.34 -0.28 2.24
C PRO A 266 -18.81 -0.44 2.40
N VAL A 267 -18.26 -1.63 2.12
CA VAL A 267 -16.82 -1.90 2.20
C VAL A 267 -16.00 -1.00 1.26
N VAL A 268 -16.60 -0.53 0.17
CA VAL A 268 -15.97 0.40 -0.78
C VAL A 268 -15.52 1.68 -0.06
N ARG A 269 -16.30 2.16 0.92
CA ARG A 269 -15.97 3.37 1.69
C ARG A 269 -14.70 3.19 2.53
N GLN A 270 -14.42 1.97 2.99
CA GLN A 270 -13.16 1.68 3.69
C GLN A 270 -11.97 1.77 2.73
N ASN A 271 -12.11 1.29 1.50
CA ASN A 271 -11.04 1.40 0.50
C ASN A 271 -10.87 2.84 -0.02
N GLN A 272 -11.96 3.60 -0.16
CA GLN A 272 -11.93 5.05 -0.43
C GLN A 272 -11.18 5.81 0.67
N HIS A 273 -11.39 5.45 1.94
CA HIS A 273 -10.64 6.02 3.06
C HIS A 273 -9.14 5.72 2.97
N LEU A 274 -8.75 4.50 2.61
CA LEU A 274 -7.34 4.17 2.42
C LEU A 274 -6.73 4.94 1.25
N PHE A 275 -7.42 5.03 0.12
CA PHE A 275 -6.99 5.85 -1.00
C PHE A 275 -6.80 7.31 -0.57
N ALA A 276 -7.76 7.90 0.13
CA ALA A 276 -7.68 9.27 0.65
C ALA A 276 -6.47 9.48 1.56
N MET A 277 -6.20 8.52 2.45
CA MET A 277 -5.01 8.55 3.31
C MET A 277 -3.70 8.57 2.49
N ASP A 278 -3.57 7.69 1.50
CA ASP A 278 -2.38 7.63 0.65
C ASP A 278 -2.25 8.89 -0.22
N TRP A 279 -3.37 9.35 -0.80
CA TRP A 279 -3.42 10.52 -1.68
C TRP A 279 -3.00 11.80 -0.96
N MET A 280 -3.70 12.16 0.11
CA MET A 280 -3.40 13.35 0.93
C MET A 280 -2.02 13.21 1.60
N GLY A 281 -1.67 12.01 2.06
CA GLY A 281 -0.35 11.69 2.61
C GLY A 281 0.80 11.91 1.61
N ASN A 282 0.54 11.83 0.32
CA ASN A 282 1.49 12.11 -0.76
C ASN A 282 1.30 13.50 -1.40
N GLY A 283 0.62 14.43 -0.72
CA GLY A 283 0.46 15.82 -1.18
C GLY A 283 -0.66 16.00 -2.21
N GLY A 284 -1.64 15.11 -2.21
CA GLY A 284 -2.93 15.31 -2.88
C GLY A 284 -3.78 16.39 -2.19
N ASP A 285 -4.82 16.83 -2.89
CA ASP A 285 -5.87 17.70 -2.36
C ASP A 285 -6.69 17.00 -1.26
N ASN A 286 -7.42 17.79 -0.48
CA ASN A 286 -8.27 17.27 0.59
C ASN A 286 -9.57 16.69 0.00
N ILE A 287 -9.71 15.36 0.08
CA ILE A 287 -10.89 14.64 -0.40
C ILE A 287 -11.71 14.01 0.74
N ALA A 288 -11.63 14.57 1.95
CA ALA A 288 -12.37 14.11 3.12
C ALA A 288 -13.90 14.13 2.93
N ALA A 289 -14.40 15.05 2.12
CA ALA A 289 -15.84 15.18 1.84
C ALA A 289 -16.43 13.90 1.22
N LEU A 290 -15.66 13.19 0.39
CA LEU A 290 -16.07 11.90 -0.20
C LEU A 290 -16.34 10.84 0.86
N LEU A 291 -15.76 10.98 2.06
CA LEU A 291 -15.99 10.03 3.16
C LEU A 291 -17.28 10.33 3.93
N ALA A 292 -17.82 11.52 3.80
CA ALA A 292 -19.08 11.93 4.43
C ALA A 292 -20.30 11.73 3.52
N GLU A 293 -20.11 11.45 2.22
CA GLU A 293 -21.21 11.17 1.28
C GLU A 293 -22.08 10.00 1.77
N PRO A 294 -23.41 10.07 1.62
CA PRO A 294 -24.29 8.95 1.97
C PRO A 294 -23.90 7.67 1.22
N LEU A 295 -24.05 6.54 1.88
CA LEU A 295 -23.94 5.25 1.22
C LEU A 295 -25.12 5.04 0.26
N PRO A 296 -24.93 4.24 -0.81
CA PRO A 296 -26.06 3.73 -1.60
C PRO A 296 -27.09 3.01 -0.71
N PRO A 297 -28.34 2.86 -1.17
CA PRO A 297 -29.36 2.14 -0.44
C PRO A 297 -28.85 0.75 -0.01
N PRO A 298 -29.09 0.36 1.25
CA PRO A 298 -28.66 -0.93 1.77
C PRO A 298 -29.20 -2.08 0.92
N GLN A 299 -28.39 -3.12 0.76
CA GLN A 299 -28.78 -4.36 0.08
C GLN A 299 -28.32 -5.54 0.90
N ALA A 300 -29.03 -6.67 0.79
CA ALA A 300 -28.55 -7.93 1.35
C ALA A 300 -27.20 -8.32 0.71
N GLY A 301 -26.26 -8.78 1.53
CA GLY A 301 -24.92 -9.12 1.12
C GLY A 301 -24.08 -9.64 2.29
N PHE A 302 -22.84 -10.04 2.01
CA PHE A 302 -21.97 -10.63 3.02
C PHE A 302 -21.22 -9.57 3.86
N ALA A 303 -20.76 -9.98 5.03
CA ALA A 303 -19.92 -9.16 5.91
C ALA A 303 -18.49 -9.06 5.36
N ALA A 304 -17.97 -7.84 5.24
CA ALA A 304 -16.63 -7.58 4.74
C ALA A 304 -15.90 -6.55 5.60
N GLN A 305 -14.57 -6.62 5.57
CA GLN A 305 -13.69 -5.68 6.25
C GLN A 305 -12.39 -5.53 5.45
N VAL A 306 -11.98 -4.30 5.21
CA VAL A 306 -10.67 -4.00 4.65
C VAL A 306 -9.61 -4.10 5.75
N VAL A 307 -8.55 -4.85 5.49
CA VAL A 307 -7.36 -4.92 6.34
C VAL A 307 -6.21 -4.27 5.60
N ALA A 308 -5.62 -3.25 6.19
CA ALA A 308 -4.53 -2.51 5.58
C ALA A 308 -3.38 -2.30 6.55
N THR A 309 -2.18 -2.54 6.04
CA THR A 309 -0.92 -2.33 6.77
C THR A 309 -0.11 -1.25 6.09
N GLY A 310 0.80 -0.64 6.87
CA GLY A 310 1.63 0.45 6.40
C GLY A 310 2.68 0.83 7.43
N PRO A 311 3.60 1.73 7.07
CA PRO A 311 4.75 2.06 7.92
C PRO A 311 4.40 2.78 9.24
N THR A 312 3.16 3.26 9.35
CA THR A 312 2.62 3.91 10.56
C THR A 312 1.88 2.92 11.46
N GLY A 313 1.74 1.66 11.04
CA GLY A 313 1.05 0.60 11.77
C GLY A 313 2.02 -0.36 12.47
N ARG A 314 1.47 -1.41 13.08
CA ARG A 314 2.22 -2.47 13.74
C ARG A 314 2.85 -3.41 12.71
N ASN A 315 4.17 -3.60 12.75
CA ASN A 315 4.90 -4.42 11.76
C ASN A 315 4.44 -5.89 11.71
N ALA A 316 4.03 -6.47 12.84
CA ALA A 316 3.57 -7.86 12.92
C ALA A 316 2.11 -8.06 12.45
N ALA A 317 1.42 -6.99 12.02
CA ALA A 317 -0.01 -7.05 11.69
C ALA A 317 -0.39 -8.09 10.63
N MET A 318 0.27 -8.10 9.46
CA MET A 318 -0.05 -9.11 8.43
C MET A 318 0.29 -10.54 8.86
N PRO A 319 1.50 -10.84 9.41
CA PRO A 319 1.80 -12.16 9.94
C PRO A 319 0.80 -12.64 10.99
N GLU A 320 0.39 -11.77 11.92
CA GLU A 320 -0.61 -12.11 12.92
C GLU A 320 -1.97 -12.42 12.29
N MET A 321 -2.43 -11.61 11.32
CA MET A 321 -3.69 -11.88 10.61
C MET A 321 -3.68 -13.24 9.92
N PHE A 322 -2.63 -13.55 9.16
CA PHE A 322 -2.51 -14.85 8.49
C PHE A 322 -2.40 -16.00 9.50
N THR A 323 -1.65 -15.82 10.58
CA THR A 323 -1.53 -16.82 11.65
C THR A 323 -2.89 -17.09 12.31
N SER A 324 -3.66 -16.03 12.61
CA SER A 324 -5.02 -16.16 13.13
C SER A 324 -5.95 -16.87 12.15
N LEU A 325 -5.88 -16.57 10.85
CA LEU A 325 -6.64 -17.27 9.81
C LEU A 325 -6.30 -18.76 9.76
N MET A 326 -5.00 -19.10 9.80
CA MET A 326 -4.53 -20.48 9.80
C MET A 326 -5.04 -21.26 11.01
N PHE A 327 -4.95 -20.69 12.22
CA PHE A 327 -5.43 -21.33 13.45
C PHE A 327 -6.96 -21.37 13.57
N ALA A 328 -7.69 -20.51 12.85
CA ALA A 328 -9.15 -20.50 12.83
C ALA A 328 -9.77 -21.45 11.79
N ALA A 329 -8.97 -21.99 10.86
CA ALA A 329 -9.44 -22.92 9.84
C ALA A 329 -9.96 -24.22 10.48
N ARG A 330 -11.15 -24.68 10.06
CA ARG A 330 -11.82 -25.86 10.65
C ARG A 330 -11.79 -27.11 9.77
N HIS A 331 -11.71 -26.93 8.45
CA HIS A 331 -11.76 -28.02 7.48
C HIS A 331 -10.55 -27.96 6.55
N ASP A 332 -10.47 -26.91 5.74
CA ASP A 332 -9.44 -26.76 4.72
C ASP A 332 -8.80 -25.37 4.76
N LEU A 333 -7.54 -25.28 4.34
CA LEU A 333 -6.82 -24.03 4.16
C LEU A 333 -6.09 -24.06 2.80
N PHE A 334 -6.49 -23.18 1.90
CA PHE A 334 -5.83 -22.98 0.61
C PHE A 334 -4.99 -21.71 0.66
N VAL A 335 -3.69 -21.86 0.44
CA VAL A 335 -2.74 -20.74 0.45
C VAL A 335 -2.08 -20.63 -0.91
N THR A 336 -2.20 -19.46 -1.52
CA THR A 336 -1.41 -19.06 -2.69
C THR A 336 -0.64 -17.79 -2.35
N THR A 337 0.67 -17.82 -2.60
CA THR A 337 1.59 -16.72 -2.32
C THR A 337 2.70 -16.76 -3.36
N PRO A 338 3.16 -15.60 -3.88
CA PRO A 338 4.32 -15.54 -4.76
C PRO A 338 5.66 -15.74 -4.02
N TYR A 339 5.64 -15.89 -2.68
CA TYR A 339 6.80 -16.06 -1.81
C TYR A 339 6.68 -17.26 -0.89
#